data_AF-A0A959UEU4-F1
#
_entry.id   AF-A0A959UEU4-F1
#
_cell.length_a   1.000
_cell.length_b   1.000
_cell.length_c   1.000
_cell.angle_alpha   90.00
_cell.angle_beta   90.00
_cell.angle_gamma   90.00
#
_symmetry.space_group_name_H-M   'P 1'
#
loop_
_entity.id
_entity.type
_entity.pdbx_description
1 polymer ?
#
loop_
_entity_poly.entity_id
_entity_poly.type
_entity_poly.pdbx_seq_one_letter_code
_entity_poly.pdbx_strand_id
1 'polypeptide(L)'
;MKKLTTFLLSAFISTITIAQTLPSSGGPDGFGYTFKNSNDPNGPTYQWFDISTIGTQVFGLGDDNFVGPFPISGFTYYSSNPTQFWIGSNGFISFNPVNIASTNAQFPIIPTVGGPNDYIAPFMSDLNFGGTNNPGKVFIYDSGDTLCVSFNDVPFWVNNSSQFGGNNTFQVILNRADSSITFNHFKQVGAPEPTAYTNNYISSGIENATGIEGLQYYRGDTIAGIVQTAVKFSFPTIIQPFTDAEVNWVDNTDNSGKIFTTNHSFSPTANIKNAGNQDITTSFNVSYHITNSSGAIVNLG
;
A
#
# COMPACT_ATOMS: atom_id res chain seq x y z
N MET A 1 69.02 -32.61 0.59
CA MET A 1 67.94 -31.88 -0.10
C MET A 1 66.70 -31.86 0.80
N LYS A 2 66.48 -30.80 1.56
CA LYS A 2 65.30 -30.64 2.43
C LYS A 2 64.16 -30.07 1.58
N LYS A 3 63.04 -30.80 1.47
CA LYS A 3 61.84 -30.35 0.75
C LYS A 3 61.16 -29.25 1.57
N LEU A 4 61.03 -28.06 0.98
CA LEU A 4 60.29 -26.94 1.54
C LEU A 4 58.81 -27.11 1.13
N THR A 5 57.94 -27.43 2.08
CA THR A 5 56.49 -27.48 1.87
C THR A 5 55.91 -26.09 2.02
N THR A 6 55.44 -25.53 0.91
CA THR A 6 54.71 -24.26 0.84
C THR A 6 53.33 -24.42 1.47
N PHE A 7 53.04 -23.69 2.55
CA PHE A 7 51.69 -23.54 3.08
C PHE A 7 50.96 -22.49 2.25
N LEU A 8 49.94 -22.91 1.49
CA LEU A 8 48.98 -21.99 0.88
C LEU A 8 48.00 -21.52 1.95
N LEU A 9 48.10 -20.25 2.34
CA LEU A 9 47.11 -19.59 3.17
C LEU A 9 45.97 -19.12 2.26
N SER A 10 44.89 -19.91 2.18
CA SER A 10 43.66 -19.51 1.51
C SER A 10 42.93 -18.46 2.36
N ALA A 11 43.06 -17.19 1.99
CA ALA A 11 42.23 -16.13 2.54
C ALA A 11 40.80 -16.27 2.00
N PHE A 12 39.88 -16.71 2.84
CA PHE A 12 38.45 -16.58 2.58
C PHE A 12 38.09 -15.10 2.71
N ILE A 13 37.91 -14.41 1.59
CA ILE A 13 37.19 -13.13 1.56
C ILE A 13 35.71 -13.49 1.70
N SER A 14 35.21 -13.49 2.94
CA SER A 14 33.77 -13.48 3.16
C SER A 14 33.26 -12.12 2.67
N THR A 15 32.45 -12.15 1.62
CA THR A 15 31.63 -11.01 1.26
C THR A 15 30.67 -10.76 2.41
N ILE A 16 30.95 -9.74 3.23
CA ILE A 16 29.98 -9.21 4.18
C ILE A 16 28.91 -8.54 3.33
N THR A 17 27.84 -9.28 3.02
CA THR A 17 26.58 -8.68 2.60
C THR A 17 26.06 -7.90 3.80
N ILE A 18 26.20 -6.57 3.74
CA ILE A 18 25.49 -5.68 4.66
C ILE A 18 24.01 -5.86 4.29
N ALA A 19 23.30 -6.69 5.04
CA ALA A 19 21.85 -6.73 4.96
C ALA A 19 21.36 -5.30 5.20
N GLN A 20 20.58 -4.76 4.26
CA GLN A 20 19.99 -3.44 4.38
C GLN A 20 19.10 -3.47 5.64
N THR A 21 19.56 -2.82 6.71
CA THR A 21 18.79 -2.75 7.94
C THR A 21 17.63 -1.80 7.71
N LEU A 22 16.42 -2.34 7.67
CA LEU A 22 15.21 -1.54 7.59
C LEU A 22 15.12 -0.60 8.79
N PRO A 23 14.60 0.64 8.62
CA PRO A 23 14.44 1.55 9.73
C PRO A 23 13.57 0.89 10.81
N SER A 24 14.08 0.85 12.04
CA SER A 24 13.32 0.30 13.18
C SER A 24 12.18 1.22 13.62
N SER A 25 12.26 2.50 13.24
CA SER A 25 11.24 3.51 13.48
C SER A 25 11.27 4.61 12.42
N GLY A 26 10.19 5.39 12.32
CA GLY A 26 10.09 6.52 11.39
C GLY A 26 8.93 7.45 11.71
N GLY A 27 8.86 8.54 10.96
CA GLY A 27 8.00 9.69 11.24
C GLY A 27 8.59 10.65 12.30
N PRO A 28 7.80 11.62 12.80
CA PRO A 28 6.42 11.87 12.40
C PRO A 28 6.31 12.30 10.93
N ASP A 29 5.24 11.90 10.23
CA ASP A 29 4.83 12.62 9.01
C ASP A 29 4.25 14.00 9.36
N GLY A 30 3.86 14.79 8.37
CA GLY A 30 3.31 16.13 8.59
C GLY A 30 1.96 16.12 9.30
N PHE A 31 1.20 15.02 9.29
CA PHE A 31 0.01 14.82 10.15
C PHE A 31 0.38 14.48 11.60
N GLY A 32 1.41 13.66 11.78
CA GLY A 32 1.96 13.24 13.07
C GLY A 32 2.01 11.72 13.28
N TYR A 33 1.65 10.88 12.30
CA TYR A 33 1.83 9.44 12.42
C TYR A 33 3.30 9.11 12.63
N THR A 34 3.59 8.08 13.40
CA THR A 34 4.93 7.50 13.54
C THR A 34 4.86 6.00 13.35
N PHE A 35 5.94 5.33 13.00
CA PHE A 35 6.01 3.87 13.02
C PHE A 35 7.16 3.33 13.86
N LYS A 36 6.99 2.11 14.37
CA LYS A 36 8.05 1.26 14.92
C LYS A 36 7.86 -0.17 14.45
N ASN A 37 8.94 -0.84 14.10
CA ASN A 37 8.93 -2.26 13.77
C ASN A 37 9.37 -3.13 14.96
N SER A 38 9.21 -4.44 14.85
CA SER A 38 9.51 -5.40 15.92
C SER A 38 10.99 -5.54 16.28
N ASN A 39 11.90 -4.91 15.53
CA ASN A 39 13.32 -4.81 15.90
C ASN A 39 13.60 -3.60 16.81
N ASP A 40 12.67 -2.66 16.95
CA ASP A 40 12.78 -1.56 17.91
C ASP A 40 12.49 -2.08 19.33
N PRO A 41 13.31 -1.74 20.35
CA PRO A 41 13.07 -2.15 21.74
C PRO A 41 11.71 -1.71 22.30
N ASN A 42 11.12 -0.65 21.74
CA ASN A 42 9.80 -0.14 22.09
C ASN A 42 8.78 -0.37 20.97
N GLY A 43 9.09 -1.27 20.03
CA GLY A 43 8.24 -1.65 18.93
C GLY A 43 7.20 -2.72 19.30
N PRO A 44 6.31 -3.06 18.36
CA PRO A 44 5.35 -4.15 18.56
C PRO A 44 6.06 -5.51 18.67
N THR A 45 5.48 -6.43 19.43
CA THR A 45 5.85 -7.85 19.31
C THR A 45 5.16 -8.45 18.11
N TYR A 46 5.89 -9.19 17.28
CA TYR A 46 5.27 -9.96 16.22
C TYR A 46 4.38 -11.07 16.78
N GLN A 47 3.12 -11.09 16.35
CA GLN A 47 2.19 -12.18 16.62
C GLN A 47 1.22 -12.32 15.46
N TRP A 48 1.22 -13.49 14.81
CA TRP A 48 0.23 -13.79 13.78
C TRP A 48 -1.18 -13.87 14.38
N PHE A 49 -2.13 -13.15 13.80
CA PHE A 49 -3.54 -13.24 14.18
C PHE A 49 -4.26 -14.10 13.14
N ASP A 50 -4.35 -15.40 13.41
CA ASP A 50 -4.96 -16.33 12.45
C ASP A 50 -6.48 -16.15 12.39
N ILE A 51 -6.94 -15.50 11.33
CA ILE A 51 -8.36 -15.29 11.04
C ILE A 51 -8.92 -16.27 10.00
N SER A 52 -8.15 -17.28 9.58
CA SER A 52 -8.58 -18.20 8.51
C SER A 52 -9.83 -19.03 8.85
N THR A 53 -10.14 -19.18 10.13
CA THR A 53 -11.30 -19.95 10.64
C THR A 53 -12.37 -19.09 11.31
N ILE A 54 -12.04 -17.84 11.66
CA ILE A 54 -12.94 -16.91 12.39
C ILE A 54 -13.33 -15.69 11.54
N GLY A 55 -12.61 -15.42 10.46
CA GLY A 55 -12.90 -14.37 9.50
C GLY A 55 -13.81 -14.86 8.37
N THR A 56 -14.33 -13.91 7.61
CA THR A 56 -15.11 -14.15 6.39
C THR A 56 -14.17 -14.10 5.18
N GLN A 57 -14.19 -15.14 4.34
CA GLN A 57 -13.41 -15.15 3.10
C GLN A 57 -13.97 -14.14 2.10
N VAL A 58 -13.07 -13.38 1.47
CA VAL A 58 -13.36 -12.45 0.39
C VAL A 58 -13.20 -13.15 -0.96
N PHE A 59 -14.14 -12.91 -1.87
CA PHE A 59 -14.16 -13.44 -3.23
C PHE A 59 -14.21 -12.28 -4.24
N GLY A 60 -13.89 -12.57 -5.50
CA GLY A 60 -13.97 -11.61 -6.61
C GLY A 60 -12.65 -10.89 -6.92
N LEU A 61 -11.59 -11.13 -6.15
CA LEU A 61 -10.25 -10.69 -6.51
C LEU A 61 -9.71 -11.52 -7.69
N GLY A 62 -9.03 -10.84 -8.60
CA GLY A 62 -8.38 -11.40 -9.79
C GLY A 62 -7.00 -10.77 -9.97
N ASP A 63 -6.68 -10.44 -11.22
CA ASP A 63 -5.50 -9.64 -11.58
C ASP A 63 -5.89 -8.16 -11.68
N ASP A 64 -5.06 -7.26 -11.15
CA ASP A 64 -5.25 -5.81 -11.17
C ASP A 64 -6.69 -5.33 -10.92
N ASN A 65 -7.29 -5.72 -9.79
CA ASN A 65 -8.63 -5.29 -9.42
C ASN A 65 -8.78 -5.00 -7.93
N PHE A 66 -9.97 -4.57 -7.53
CA PHE A 66 -10.35 -4.39 -6.15
C PHE A 66 -11.79 -4.86 -5.91
N VAL A 67 -12.12 -5.18 -4.65
CA VAL A 67 -13.46 -5.61 -4.22
C VAL A 67 -13.91 -4.83 -2.99
N GLY A 68 -15.22 -4.67 -2.85
CA GLY A 68 -15.87 -3.86 -1.82
C GLY A 68 -17.13 -3.18 -2.36
N PRO A 69 -17.70 -2.21 -1.63
CA PRO A 69 -17.25 -1.73 -0.33
C PRO A 69 -17.54 -2.74 0.80
N PHE A 70 -16.64 -2.79 1.78
CA PHE A 70 -16.86 -3.42 3.07
C PHE A 70 -17.11 -2.35 4.14
N PRO A 71 -18.05 -2.57 5.08
CA PRO A 71 -18.32 -1.59 6.13
C PRO A 71 -17.14 -1.49 7.11
N ILE A 72 -16.87 -0.28 7.59
CA ILE A 72 -15.96 0.00 8.72
C ILE A 72 -16.57 1.14 9.55
N SER A 73 -16.30 1.15 10.85
CA SER A 73 -16.69 2.26 11.73
C SER A 73 -15.73 2.36 12.90
N GLY A 74 -15.68 3.52 13.56
CA GLY A 74 -14.92 3.70 14.80
C GLY A 74 -13.40 3.66 14.62
N PHE A 75 -12.91 3.88 13.40
CA PHE A 75 -11.48 4.00 13.11
C PHE A 75 -11.22 5.37 12.49
N THR A 76 -10.26 6.11 13.04
CA THR A 76 -9.83 7.40 12.49
C THR A 76 -8.57 7.18 11.65
N TYR A 77 -8.58 7.67 10.42
CA TYR A 77 -7.46 7.57 9.50
C TYR A 77 -7.09 8.97 8.99
N TYR A 78 -5.90 9.46 9.32
CA TYR A 78 -5.57 10.87 9.16
C TYR A 78 -6.70 11.79 9.67
N SER A 79 -7.16 12.74 8.86
CA SER A 79 -8.27 13.66 9.13
C SER A 79 -9.66 13.06 8.87
N SER A 80 -9.75 11.81 8.40
CA SER A 80 -11.00 11.16 8.01
C SER A 80 -11.48 10.13 9.02
N ASN A 81 -12.78 9.82 8.96
CA ASN A 81 -13.40 8.71 9.68
C ASN A 81 -14.09 7.81 8.65
N PRO A 82 -13.37 6.85 8.05
CA PRO A 82 -13.91 6.02 7.00
C PRO A 82 -15.15 5.24 7.46
N THR A 83 -16.12 5.10 6.57
CA THR A 83 -17.32 4.28 6.78
C THR A 83 -17.32 3.02 5.92
N GLN A 84 -16.44 2.98 4.92
CA GLN A 84 -16.29 1.91 3.95
C GLN A 84 -14.82 1.75 3.60
N PHE A 85 -14.43 0.55 3.15
CA PHE A 85 -13.12 0.31 2.56
C PHE A 85 -13.20 -0.72 1.43
N TRP A 86 -12.17 -0.74 0.59
CA TRP A 86 -11.99 -1.70 -0.50
C TRP A 86 -10.67 -2.45 -0.29
N ILE A 87 -10.59 -3.64 -0.87
CA ILE A 87 -9.40 -4.49 -0.85
C ILE A 87 -8.91 -4.63 -2.29
N GLY A 88 -7.65 -4.26 -2.54
CA GLY A 88 -7.01 -4.45 -3.83
C GLY A 88 -6.27 -5.77 -3.95
N SER A 89 -6.26 -6.36 -5.15
CA SER A 89 -5.54 -7.60 -5.46
C SER A 89 -4.05 -7.46 -5.17
N ASN A 90 -3.49 -6.28 -5.40
CA ASN A 90 -2.07 -5.98 -5.22
C ASN A 90 -1.66 -5.72 -3.77
N GLY A 91 -2.43 -6.18 -2.76
CA GLY A 91 -1.97 -6.24 -1.37
C GLY A 91 -2.14 -4.95 -0.54
N PHE A 92 -3.20 -4.20 -0.81
CA PHE A 92 -3.57 -2.98 -0.09
C PHE A 92 -5.05 -2.97 0.30
N ILE A 93 -5.39 -2.09 1.26
CA ILE A 93 -6.77 -1.64 1.47
C ILE A 93 -6.86 -0.14 1.22
N SER A 94 -8.00 0.36 0.75
CA SER A 94 -8.22 1.78 0.48
C SER A 94 -9.56 2.25 1.01
N PHE A 95 -9.68 3.54 1.30
CA PHE A 95 -10.93 4.17 1.69
C PHE A 95 -11.66 4.86 0.52
N ASN A 96 -11.14 4.67 -0.70
CA ASN A 96 -11.77 5.02 -1.97
C ASN A 96 -11.78 3.82 -2.93
N PRO A 97 -12.74 3.74 -3.87
CA PRO A 97 -12.83 2.67 -4.87
C PRO A 97 -11.76 2.83 -5.96
N VAL A 98 -10.51 2.52 -5.62
CA VAL A 98 -9.34 2.77 -6.47
C VAL A 98 -8.58 1.49 -6.78
N ASN A 99 -8.14 1.37 -8.03
CA ASN A 99 -7.24 0.30 -8.45
C ASN A 99 -5.80 0.80 -8.44
N ILE A 100 -4.89 0.05 -7.82
CA ILE A 100 -3.47 0.35 -7.79
C ILE A 100 -2.73 -0.82 -8.44
N ALA A 101 -2.49 -0.67 -9.74
CA ALA A 101 -1.73 -1.59 -10.56
C ALA A 101 -0.29 -1.09 -10.73
N SER A 102 0.61 -1.97 -11.16
CA SER A 102 1.97 -1.55 -11.42
C SER A 102 2.03 -0.57 -12.60
N THR A 103 2.99 0.34 -12.55
CA THR A 103 3.31 1.23 -13.68
C THR A 103 4.80 1.13 -13.94
N ASN A 104 5.19 0.79 -15.18
CA ASN A 104 6.58 0.53 -15.55
C ASN A 104 7.27 -0.51 -14.64
N ALA A 105 6.54 -1.58 -14.30
CA ALA A 105 7.03 -2.64 -13.41
C ALA A 105 7.49 -2.11 -12.03
N GLN A 106 6.77 -1.13 -11.49
CA GLN A 106 7.00 -0.57 -10.16
C GLN A 106 5.68 -0.22 -9.48
N PHE A 107 5.72 -0.17 -8.15
CA PHE A 107 4.64 0.35 -7.32
C PHE A 107 4.99 1.75 -6.78
N PRO A 108 3.96 2.55 -6.44
CA PRO A 108 4.14 3.93 -5.99
C PRO A 108 5.11 4.07 -4.81
N ILE A 109 5.81 5.19 -4.77
CA ILE A 109 6.46 5.67 -3.54
C ILE A 109 5.34 6.15 -2.60
N ILE A 110 5.53 6.03 -1.29
CA ILE A 110 4.54 6.47 -0.30
C ILE A 110 5.16 7.59 0.56
N PRO A 111 4.52 8.75 0.72
CA PRO A 111 3.34 9.20 -0.02
C PRO A 111 3.70 9.64 -1.45
N THR A 112 2.72 9.65 -2.37
CA THR A 112 2.85 10.29 -3.69
C THR A 112 1.61 11.12 -4.05
N VAL A 113 1.82 12.40 -4.35
CA VAL A 113 0.75 13.29 -4.82
C VAL A 113 0.28 12.89 -6.22
N GLY A 114 -1.04 12.99 -6.46
CA GLY A 114 -1.63 12.79 -7.78
C GLY A 114 -2.50 11.54 -7.95
N GLY A 115 -2.63 10.73 -6.90
CA GLY A 115 -3.44 9.53 -6.94
C GLY A 115 -2.72 8.33 -7.60
N PRO A 116 -3.17 7.10 -7.35
CA PRO A 116 -4.20 6.71 -6.38
C PRO A 116 -3.76 7.04 -4.94
N ASN A 117 -4.70 7.43 -4.06
CA ASN A 117 -4.43 7.89 -2.68
C ASN A 117 -5.37 7.19 -1.67
N ASP A 118 -5.26 7.55 -0.38
CA ASP A 118 -6.14 7.10 0.71
C ASP A 118 -6.10 5.58 0.94
N TYR A 119 -4.88 5.04 1.03
CA TYR A 119 -4.67 3.60 1.19
C TYR A 119 -3.65 3.24 2.26
N ILE A 120 -3.78 1.99 2.69
CA ILE A 120 -2.91 1.32 3.64
C ILE A 120 -2.35 0.08 2.92
N ALA A 121 -1.02 0.04 2.80
CA ALA A 121 -0.29 -0.95 2.01
C ALA A 121 0.61 -1.80 2.93
N PRO A 122 0.12 -2.91 3.51
CA PRO A 122 0.99 -3.82 4.26
C PRO A 122 2.05 -4.45 3.36
N PHE A 123 1.69 -4.81 2.12
CA PHE A 123 2.59 -5.43 1.15
C PHE A 123 2.05 -5.16 -0.25
N MET A 124 2.27 -3.96 -0.77
CA MET A 124 1.82 -3.65 -2.13
C MET A 124 2.81 -4.17 -3.15
N SER A 125 2.39 -5.11 -4.00
CA SER A 125 3.21 -5.71 -5.06
C SER A 125 2.34 -6.30 -6.16
N ASP A 126 2.94 -6.81 -7.22
CA ASP A 126 2.24 -7.41 -8.35
C ASP A 126 1.77 -8.81 -7.96
N LEU A 127 0.57 -8.88 -7.40
CA LEU A 127 -0.02 -10.09 -6.83
C LEU A 127 -1.21 -10.54 -7.67
N ASN A 128 -1.42 -11.85 -7.74
CA ASN A 128 -2.46 -12.41 -8.58
C ASN A 128 -3.37 -13.37 -7.81
N PHE A 129 -4.69 -13.22 -7.98
CA PHE A 129 -5.71 -14.18 -7.53
C PHE A 129 -6.32 -15.00 -8.67
N GLY A 130 -6.02 -14.63 -9.92
CA GLY A 130 -6.43 -15.35 -11.13
C GLY A 130 -5.61 -16.62 -11.39
N GLY A 131 -6.07 -17.44 -12.33
CA GLY A 131 -5.43 -18.70 -12.70
C GLY A 131 -6.05 -19.93 -12.02
N THR A 132 -6.00 -21.06 -12.72
CA THR A 132 -6.58 -22.31 -12.20
C THR A 132 -5.76 -22.82 -11.02
N ASN A 133 -6.43 -23.16 -9.91
CA ASN A 133 -5.81 -23.61 -8.66
C ASN A 133 -4.87 -22.57 -7.99
N ASN A 134 -5.08 -21.28 -8.24
CA ASN A 134 -4.38 -20.24 -7.47
C ASN A 134 -4.73 -20.38 -5.96
N PRO A 135 -3.73 -20.48 -5.06
CA PRO A 135 -3.97 -20.70 -3.64
C PRO A 135 -4.37 -19.44 -2.86
N GLY A 136 -4.23 -18.25 -3.45
CA GLY A 136 -4.42 -16.97 -2.78
C GLY A 136 -5.82 -16.79 -2.20
N LYS A 137 -5.89 -16.39 -0.92
CA LYS A 137 -7.14 -16.09 -0.22
C LYS A 137 -7.01 -14.80 0.57
N VAL A 138 -8.12 -14.08 0.69
CA VAL A 138 -8.24 -12.95 1.60
C VAL A 138 -9.34 -13.23 2.61
N PHE A 139 -9.11 -12.87 3.87
CA PHE A 139 -10.10 -12.95 4.95
C PHE A 139 -10.26 -11.59 5.62
N ILE A 140 -11.49 -11.30 6.05
CA ILE A 140 -11.82 -10.14 6.90
C ILE A 140 -12.31 -10.65 8.24
N TYR A 141 -11.73 -10.16 9.32
CA TYR A 141 -12.28 -10.29 10.67
C TYR A 141 -12.63 -8.89 11.18
N ASP A 142 -13.89 -8.67 11.55
CA ASP A 142 -14.34 -7.41 12.11
C ASP A 142 -15.15 -7.64 13.38
N SER A 143 -14.55 -7.38 14.55
CA SER A 143 -15.22 -7.57 15.84
C SER A 143 -14.54 -6.77 16.95
N GLY A 144 -15.34 -6.14 17.81
CA GLY A 144 -14.87 -5.27 18.87
C GLY A 144 -13.96 -4.17 18.33
N ASP A 145 -12.81 -3.99 18.97
CA ASP A 145 -11.85 -2.95 18.59
C ASP A 145 -10.95 -3.33 17.41
N THR A 146 -11.17 -4.48 16.76
CA THR A 146 -10.26 -5.02 15.75
C THR A 146 -10.96 -5.21 14.40
N LEU A 147 -10.37 -4.61 13.37
CA LEU A 147 -10.55 -5.02 11.97
C LEU A 147 -9.22 -5.60 11.48
N CYS A 148 -9.24 -6.83 10.96
CA CYS A 148 -8.07 -7.46 10.36
C CYS A 148 -8.39 -7.93 8.95
N VAL A 149 -7.50 -7.62 8.00
CA VAL A 149 -7.52 -8.14 6.64
C VAL A 149 -6.25 -8.94 6.42
N SER A 150 -6.39 -10.25 6.20
CA SER A 150 -5.27 -11.17 6.00
C SER A 150 -5.26 -11.66 4.56
N PHE A 151 -4.10 -11.52 3.91
CA PHE A 151 -3.77 -12.06 2.60
C PHE A 151 -2.97 -13.34 2.84
N ASN A 152 -3.56 -14.49 2.51
CA ASN A 152 -2.99 -15.81 2.79
C ASN A 152 -2.58 -16.50 1.49
N ASP A 153 -1.34 -16.95 1.46
CA ASP A 153 -0.72 -17.67 0.35
C ASP A 153 -0.90 -17.02 -1.04
N VAL A 154 -0.94 -15.68 -1.10
CA VAL A 154 -1.18 -14.94 -2.34
C VAL A 154 0.10 -14.92 -3.19
N PRO A 155 0.09 -15.53 -4.40
CA PRO A 155 1.27 -15.55 -5.25
C PRO A 155 1.48 -14.21 -5.94
N PHE A 156 2.70 -13.98 -6.43
CA PHE A 156 2.97 -12.91 -7.39
C PHE A 156 2.36 -13.23 -8.75
N TRP A 157 2.05 -12.19 -9.51
CA TRP A 157 1.87 -12.32 -10.95
C TRP A 157 3.22 -12.61 -11.62
N VAL A 158 3.24 -13.61 -12.49
CA VAL A 158 4.42 -13.99 -13.29
C VAL A 158 3.97 -14.50 -14.65
N ASN A 159 4.74 -14.22 -15.68
CA ASN A 159 4.47 -14.63 -17.06
C ASN A 159 4.89 -16.09 -17.29
N ASN A 160 4.15 -17.03 -16.69
CA ASN A 160 4.31 -18.47 -16.88
C ASN A 160 2.98 -19.14 -17.27
N SER A 161 2.97 -20.48 -17.45
CA SER A 161 1.76 -21.21 -17.85
C SER A 161 0.59 -21.13 -16.86
N SER A 162 0.89 -20.91 -15.57
CA SER A 162 -0.12 -20.78 -14.50
C SER A 162 -0.53 -19.34 -14.24
N GLN A 163 0.22 -18.36 -14.78
CA GLN A 163 0.09 -16.91 -14.55
C GLN A 163 0.29 -16.48 -13.09
N PHE A 164 0.88 -17.32 -12.25
CA PHE A 164 1.20 -17.00 -10.87
C PHE A 164 2.39 -17.82 -10.36
N GLY A 165 3.05 -17.34 -9.32
CA GLY A 165 4.21 -17.99 -8.72
C GLY A 165 4.58 -17.39 -7.38
N GLY A 166 5.27 -18.18 -6.55
CA GLY A 166 5.60 -17.76 -5.18
C GLY A 166 4.41 -17.87 -4.22
N ASN A 167 4.56 -17.28 -3.05
CA ASN A 167 3.60 -17.35 -1.96
C ASN A 167 3.88 -16.26 -0.92
N ASN A 168 2.94 -15.34 -0.74
CA ASN A 168 3.04 -14.24 0.20
C ASN A 168 1.93 -14.32 1.24
N THR A 169 2.27 -14.07 2.51
CA THR A 169 1.30 -14.08 3.61
C THR A 169 1.59 -12.91 4.54
N PHE A 170 0.62 -12.01 4.62
CA PHE A 170 0.70 -10.77 5.38
C PHE A 170 -0.70 -10.30 5.77
N GLN A 171 -0.78 -9.36 6.70
CA GLN A 171 -2.05 -8.81 7.11
C GLN A 171 -1.90 -7.37 7.57
N VAL A 172 -3.02 -6.64 7.53
CA VAL A 172 -3.20 -5.36 8.20
C VAL A 172 -4.22 -5.53 9.32
N ILE A 173 -3.94 -4.90 10.46
CA ILE A 173 -4.83 -4.83 11.62
C ILE A 173 -5.05 -3.35 11.94
N LEU A 174 -6.32 -2.93 11.97
CA LEU A 174 -6.75 -1.61 12.42
C LEU A 174 -7.32 -1.77 13.84
N ASN A 175 -6.80 -1.00 14.78
CA ASN A 175 -7.28 -0.97 16.16
C ASN A 175 -8.10 0.29 16.42
N ARG A 176 -9.38 0.12 16.75
CA ARG A 176 -10.34 1.21 16.98
C ARG A 176 -10.14 1.94 18.31
N ALA A 177 -9.51 1.29 19.29
CA ALA A 177 -9.29 1.88 20.60
C ALA A 177 -8.23 3.00 20.57
N ASP A 178 -7.21 2.88 19.70
CA ASP A 178 -6.10 3.83 19.60
C ASP A 178 -5.83 4.33 18.17
N SER A 179 -6.67 3.96 17.20
CA SER A 179 -6.51 4.23 15.76
C SER A 179 -5.15 3.80 15.18
N SER A 180 -4.50 2.82 15.81
CA SER A 180 -3.24 2.29 15.32
C SER A 180 -3.43 1.29 14.18
N ILE A 181 -2.40 1.20 13.34
CA ILE A 181 -2.36 0.31 12.17
C ILE A 181 -1.17 -0.61 12.38
N THR A 182 -1.37 -1.92 12.31
CA THR A 182 -0.28 -2.89 12.41
C THR A 182 -0.21 -3.74 11.15
N PHE A 183 0.96 -3.82 10.54
CA PHE A 183 1.25 -4.79 9.50
C PHE A 183 1.99 -5.96 10.12
N ASN A 184 1.55 -7.17 9.84
CA ASN A 184 2.29 -8.38 10.18
C ASN A 184 2.71 -9.08 8.90
N HIS A 185 4.00 -9.37 8.76
CA HIS A 185 4.57 -10.09 7.63
C HIS A 185 4.97 -11.49 8.08
N PHE A 186 4.28 -12.52 7.58
CA PHE A 186 4.58 -13.90 7.95
C PHE A 186 5.61 -14.53 7.00
N LYS A 187 5.39 -14.37 5.69
CA LYS A 187 6.12 -15.11 4.65
C LYS A 187 6.11 -14.35 3.33
N GLN A 188 7.24 -14.35 2.63
CA GLN A 188 7.40 -13.94 1.24
C GLN A 188 8.24 -14.99 0.52
N VAL A 189 7.74 -15.55 -0.58
CA VAL A 189 8.45 -16.53 -1.40
C VAL A 189 8.26 -16.17 -2.87
N GLY A 190 9.35 -16.13 -3.63
CA GLY A 190 9.34 -15.76 -5.04
C GLY A 190 9.47 -14.24 -5.26
N ALA A 191 9.25 -13.84 -6.50
CA ALA A 191 9.26 -12.46 -6.98
C ALA A 191 8.24 -12.33 -8.13
N PRO A 192 7.73 -11.11 -8.41
CA PRO A 192 6.92 -10.85 -9.60
C PRO A 192 7.76 -10.97 -10.87
N GLU A 193 7.11 -10.87 -12.03
CA GLU A 193 7.69 -11.14 -13.35
C GLU A 193 9.19 -10.73 -13.47
N PRO A 194 10.12 -11.71 -13.44
CA PRO A 194 11.54 -11.43 -13.18
C PRO A 194 12.23 -10.71 -14.35
N THR A 195 11.63 -10.66 -15.53
CA THR A 195 12.16 -9.93 -16.67
C THR A 195 11.81 -8.44 -16.65
N ALA A 196 10.73 -8.06 -15.97
CA ALA A 196 10.24 -6.67 -15.91
C ALA A 196 10.56 -6.01 -14.55
N TYR A 197 10.34 -6.74 -13.45
CA TYR A 197 10.58 -6.22 -12.10
C TYR A 197 12.02 -6.50 -11.69
N THR A 198 12.84 -5.45 -11.71
CA THR A 198 14.28 -5.56 -11.36
C THR A 198 14.62 -4.93 -10.02
N ASN A 199 13.82 -3.94 -9.57
CA ASN A 199 13.88 -3.39 -8.22
C ASN A 199 12.56 -2.71 -7.81
N ASN A 200 12.37 -2.48 -6.52
CA ASN A 200 11.31 -1.68 -5.91
C ASN A 200 9.88 -2.12 -6.28
N TYR A 201 9.68 -3.43 -6.40
CA TYR A 201 8.38 -4.01 -6.73
C TYR A 201 7.50 -4.26 -5.51
N ILE A 202 8.01 -3.98 -4.31
CA ILE A 202 7.25 -3.92 -3.06
C ILE A 202 7.21 -2.48 -2.58
N SER A 203 6.03 -1.98 -2.25
CA SER A 203 5.83 -0.74 -1.49
C SER A 203 4.98 -1.04 -0.24
N SER A 204 5.43 -0.57 0.92
CA SER A 204 4.72 -0.76 2.19
C SER A 204 4.68 0.53 2.98
N GLY A 205 3.49 0.93 3.41
CA GLY A 205 3.27 2.21 4.07
C GLY A 205 1.80 2.59 4.19
N ILE A 206 1.58 3.83 4.61
CA ILE A 206 0.27 4.48 4.71
C ILE A 206 0.35 5.86 4.07
N GLU A 207 -0.73 6.31 3.44
CA GLU A 207 -0.88 7.70 3.00
C GLU A 207 -2.32 8.22 3.08
N ASN A 208 -2.44 9.53 3.23
CA ASN A 208 -3.71 10.23 3.36
C ASN A 208 -4.43 10.38 2.00
N ALA A 209 -5.60 11.02 2.02
CA ALA A 209 -6.46 11.17 0.86
C ALA A 209 -5.87 12.02 -0.29
N THR A 210 -4.85 12.82 -0.02
CA THR A 210 -4.22 13.71 -1.02
C THR A 210 -2.84 13.23 -1.48
N GLY A 211 -2.26 12.24 -0.81
CA GLY A 211 -0.90 11.76 -1.09
C GLY A 211 0.17 12.79 -0.70
N ILE A 212 -0.17 13.76 0.14
CA ILE A 212 0.78 14.72 0.72
C ILE A 212 1.38 14.13 2.00
N GLU A 213 0.55 13.52 2.83
CA GLU A 213 0.94 12.94 4.10
C GLU A 213 1.00 11.42 4.02
N GLY A 214 2.06 10.84 4.59
CA GLY A 214 2.26 9.41 4.54
C GLY A 214 3.59 8.98 5.14
N LEU A 215 3.68 7.68 5.42
CA LEU A 215 4.90 7.03 5.86
C LEU A 215 5.15 5.77 5.04
N GLN A 216 6.24 5.77 4.28
CA GLN A 216 6.80 4.55 3.70
C GLN A 216 7.66 3.83 4.74
N TYR A 217 7.20 2.65 5.14
CA TYR A 217 7.98 1.74 5.95
C TYR A 217 9.07 1.05 5.11
N TYR A 218 8.68 0.59 3.92
CA TYR A 218 9.59 -0.12 3.04
C TYR A 218 9.29 0.14 1.57
N ARG A 219 10.34 0.23 0.77
CA ARG A 219 10.28 0.07 -0.68
C ARG A 219 11.50 -0.69 -1.15
N GLY A 220 11.28 -1.73 -1.94
CA GLY A 220 12.35 -2.61 -2.39
C GLY A 220 11.81 -3.90 -2.96
N ASP A 221 12.60 -4.96 -2.83
CA ASP A 221 12.37 -6.22 -3.56
C ASP A 221 11.92 -7.32 -2.61
N THR A 222 12.37 -7.24 -1.38
CA THR A 222 12.32 -8.39 -0.49
C THR A 222 12.27 -7.88 0.93
N ILE A 223 11.15 -8.15 1.58
CA ILE A 223 11.04 -8.01 3.03
C ILE A 223 11.84 -9.12 3.73
N ALA A 224 12.53 -10.03 3.01
CA ALA A 224 13.40 -11.04 3.62
C ALA A 224 14.60 -10.41 4.34
N GLY A 225 14.77 -10.87 5.59
CA GLY A 225 15.38 -10.13 6.70
C GLY A 225 14.34 -9.83 7.80
N ILE A 226 13.06 -9.78 7.42
CA ILE A 226 11.89 -9.38 8.21
C ILE A 226 10.72 -10.38 7.99
N VAL A 227 11.01 -11.69 7.86
CA VAL A 227 9.97 -12.73 8.01
C VAL A 227 9.59 -12.87 9.48
N GLN A 228 8.30 -12.99 9.77
CA GLN A 228 7.77 -12.98 11.14
C GLN A 228 8.05 -11.67 11.88
N THR A 229 7.61 -10.56 11.29
CA THR A 229 7.79 -9.23 11.84
C THR A 229 6.51 -8.43 11.86
N ALA A 230 6.50 -7.41 12.71
CA ALA A 230 5.42 -6.47 12.81
C ALA A 230 5.93 -5.04 12.65
N VAL A 231 5.14 -4.18 12.04
CA VAL A 231 5.31 -2.72 12.10
C VAL A 231 4.00 -2.09 12.54
N LYS A 232 4.06 -1.24 13.57
CA LYS A 232 2.92 -0.52 14.12
C LYS A 232 3.07 0.96 13.80
N PHE A 233 2.11 1.49 13.05
CA PHE A 233 1.90 2.93 12.88
C PHE A 233 0.99 3.42 14.00
N SER A 234 1.46 4.41 14.74
CA SER A 234 0.75 4.98 15.88
C SER A 234 0.08 6.28 15.47
N PHE A 235 -1.23 6.38 15.72
CA PHE A 235 -1.97 7.62 15.54
C PHE A 235 -1.39 8.70 16.48
N PRO A 236 -1.19 9.94 16.00
CA PRO A 236 -0.62 11.00 16.82
C PRO A 236 -1.51 11.35 18.02
N THR A 237 -0.88 11.55 19.19
CA THR A 237 -1.54 12.18 20.34
C THR A 237 -1.70 13.69 20.16
N ILE A 238 -0.83 14.30 19.34
CA ILE A 238 -0.88 15.70 18.93
C ILE A 238 -0.99 15.72 17.41
N ILE A 239 -2.19 15.98 16.91
CA ILE A 239 -2.43 16.14 15.48
C ILE A 239 -1.85 17.50 15.06
N GLN A 240 -0.94 17.51 14.10
CA GLN A 240 -0.36 18.75 13.60
C GLN A 240 -1.41 19.52 12.78
N PRO A 241 -1.43 20.86 12.89
CA PRO A 241 -2.28 21.69 12.04
C PRO A 241 -1.81 21.60 10.59
N PHE A 242 -2.71 21.21 9.67
CA PHE A 242 -2.43 21.22 8.25
C PHE A 242 -3.68 21.60 7.44
N THR A 243 -3.45 22.35 6.37
CA THR A 243 -4.48 22.72 5.40
C THR A 243 -4.27 21.86 4.17
N ASP A 244 -5.34 21.19 3.73
CA ASP A 244 -5.26 20.26 2.62
C ASP A 244 -6.57 20.26 1.84
N ALA A 245 -6.47 20.36 0.52
CA ALA A 245 -7.59 20.52 -0.37
C ALA A 245 -7.62 19.36 -1.36
N GLU A 246 -8.74 18.67 -1.42
CA GLU A 246 -8.90 17.51 -2.29
C GLU A 246 -10.06 17.74 -3.25
N VAL A 247 -9.89 17.28 -4.50
CA VAL A 247 -11.01 17.18 -5.44
C VAL A 247 -11.96 16.10 -4.92
N ASN A 248 -13.14 16.53 -4.46
CA ASN A 248 -14.19 15.62 -4.02
C ASN A 248 -14.87 14.97 -5.22
N TRP A 249 -15.22 15.79 -6.21
CA TRP A 249 -15.75 15.29 -7.46
C TRP A 249 -15.49 16.22 -8.64
N VAL A 250 -15.51 15.65 -9.84
CA VAL A 250 -15.47 16.35 -11.12
C VAL A 250 -16.82 16.16 -11.80
N ASP A 251 -17.51 17.27 -12.05
CA ASP A 251 -18.83 17.45 -12.65
C ASP A 251 -20.03 16.84 -11.95
N ASN A 252 -19.90 15.64 -11.41
CA ASN A 252 -20.97 14.89 -10.76
C ASN A 252 -20.38 14.09 -9.59
N THR A 253 -21.20 13.85 -8.57
CA THR A 253 -20.81 13.13 -7.35
C THR A 253 -20.32 11.71 -7.60
N ASP A 254 -20.63 11.14 -8.76
CA ASP A 254 -20.29 9.77 -9.11
C ASP A 254 -18.94 9.67 -9.84
N ASN A 255 -18.25 10.80 -10.09
CA ASN A 255 -17.00 10.90 -10.85
C ASN A 255 -17.01 10.09 -12.15
N SER A 256 -18.19 9.97 -12.75
CA SER A 256 -18.44 9.05 -13.86
C SER A 256 -18.08 9.68 -15.20
N GLY A 257 -17.70 8.83 -16.16
CA GLY A 257 -17.43 9.25 -17.53
C GLY A 257 -18.66 9.88 -18.19
N LYS A 258 -18.42 10.89 -19.03
CA LYS A 258 -19.46 11.55 -19.83
C LYS A 258 -19.30 11.23 -21.31
N ILE A 259 -20.42 11.12 -22.01
CA ILE A 259 -20.47 10.94 -23.46
C ILE A 259 -20.84 12.27 -24.09
N PHE A 260 -20.04 12.72 -25.05
CA PHE A 260 -20.28 13.94 -25.81
C PHE A 260 -20.37 13.63 -27.30
N THR A 261 -21.09 14.48 -28.03
CA THR A 261 -21.04 14.46 -29.50
C THR A 261 -19.68 14.96 -29.98
N THR A 262 -19.29 14.60 -31.21
CA THR A 262 -18.08 15.14 -31.84
C THR A 262 -18.12 16.67 -31.88
N ASN A 263 -16.96 17.31 -31.68
CA ASN A 263 -16.78 18.77 -31.61
C ASN A 263 -17.45 19.49 -30.42
N HIS A 264 -17.86 18.76 -29.38
CA HIS A 264 -18.32 19.39 -28.15
C HIS A 264 -17.16 20.04 -27.39
N SER A 265 -17.29 21.32 -27.02
CA SER A 265 -16.39 21.98 -26.08
C SER A 265 -16.76 21.59 -24.65
N PHE A 266 -15.80 21.07 -23.89
CA PHE A 266 -16.01 20.65 -22.52
C PHE A 266 -15.06 21.37 -21.56
N SER A 267 -15.63 21.90 -20.48
CA SER A 267 -14.92 22.51 -19.36
C SER A 267 -15.47 21.89 -18.06
N PRO A 268 -14.70 21.04 -17.37
CA PRO A 268 -15.15 20.41 -16.14
C PRO A 268 -15.32 21.44 -15.02
N THR A 269 -16.27 21.17 -14.14
CA THR A 269 -16.38 21.82 -12.83
C THR A 269 -15.88 20.86 -11.77
N ALA A 270 -15.07 21.32 -10.82
CA ALA A 270 -14.63 20.51 -9.69
C ALA A 270 -15.26 21.03 -8.38
N ASN A 271 -15.67 20.10 -7.52
CA ASN A 271 -15.92 20.40 -6.12
C ASN A 271 -14.69 20.08 -5.31
N ILE A 272 -14.27 21.05 -4.51
CA ILE A 272 -13.12 20.93 -3.64
C ILE A 272 -13.63 20.79 -2.21
N LYS A 273 -13.18 19.74 -1.51
CA LYS A 273 -13.42 19.56 -0.08
C LYS A 273 -12.14 19.88 0.69
N ASN A 274 -12.32 20.29 1.95
CA ASN A 274 -11.22 20.36 2.90
C ASN A 274 -10.89 18.94 3.36
N ALA A 275 -9.71 18.45 2.99
CA ALA A 275 -9.13 17.20 3.47
C ALA A 275 -8.19 17.43 4.68
N GLY A 276 -7.91 18.69 5.02
CA GLY A 276 -7.11 19.06 6.18
C GLY A 276 -7.91 19.06 7.49
N ASN A 277 -7.23 19.42 8.58
CA ASN A 277 -7.85 19.61 9.89
C ASN A 277 -7.99 21.09 10.28
N GLN A 278 -7.71 22.00 9.35
CA GLN A 278 -7.89 23.44 9.49
C GLN A 278 -8.71 24.01 8.36
N ASP A 279 -9.43 25.10 8.63
CA ASP A 279 -10.12 25.84 7.58
C ASP A 279 -9.14 26.36 6.53
N ILE A 280 -9.51 26.20 5.26
CA ILE A 280 -8.76 26.79 4.14
C ILE A 280 -9.19 28.25 4.00
N THR A 281 -8.41 29.16 4.57
CA THR A 281 -8.73 30.61 4.59
C THR A 281 -8.06 31.38 3.45
N THR A 282 -7.19 30.74 2.67
CA THR A 282 -6.48 31.34 1.53
C THR A 282 -7.12 30.92 0.22
N SER A 283 -7.13 31.82 -0.77
CA SER A 283 -7.56 31.48 -2.13
C SER A 283 -6.50 30.60 -2.81
N PHE A 284 -6.95 29.59 -3.56
CA PHE A 284 -6.12 28.72 -4.37
C PHE A 284 -6.70 28.59 -5.78
N ASN A 285 -5.85 28.22 -6.74
CA ASN A 285 -6.27 27.96 -8.11
C ASN A 285 -6.58 26.49 -8.29
N VAL A 286 -7.67 26.20 -8.99
CA VAL A 286 -8.01 24.86 -9.46
C VAL A 286 -7.81 24.87 -10.97
N SER A 287 -6.98 23.96 -11.47
CA SER A 287 -6.75 23.75 -12.90
C SER A 287 -7.06 22.30 -13.29
N TYR A 288 -7.29 22.06 -14.56
CA TYR A 288 -7.54 20.73 -15.11
C TYR A 288 -6.75 20.51 -16.41
N HIS A 289 -6.37 19.27 -16.66
CA HIS A 289 -5.90 18.79 -17.96
C HIS A 289 -6.78 17.65 -18.43
N ILE A 290 -7.27 17.72 -19.66
CA ILE A 290 -7.96 16.62 -20.33
C ILE A 290 -6.96 15.99 -21.28
N THR A 291 -6.71 14.70 -21.12
CA THR A 291 -5.82 13.92 -21.99
C THR A 291 -6.61 12.95 -22.86
N ASN A 292 -6.07 12.65 -24.04
CA ASN A 292 -6.56 11.53 -24.84
C ASN A 292 -5.97 10.20 -24.33
N SER A 293 -6.35 9.08 -24.96
CA SER A 293 -5.86 7.75 -24.59
C SER A 293 -4.34 7.55 -24.78
N SER A 294 -3.66 8.44 -25.51
CA SER A 294 -2.20 8.42 -25.63
C SER A 294 -1.51 9.34 -24.61
N GLY A 295 -2.26 9.92 -23.67
CA GLY A 295 -1.75 10.85 -22.65
C GLY A 295 -1.49 12.27 -23.14
N ALA A 296 -1.81 12.60 -24.40
CA ALA A 296 -1.62 13.94 -24.93
C ALA A 296 -2.72 14.88 -24.43
N ILE A 297 -2.35 16.08 -23.97
CA ILE A 297 -3.30 17.11 -23.51
C ILE A 297 -4.11 17.61 -24.70
N VAL A 298 -5.43 17.51 -24.61
CA VAL A 298 -6.40 17.98 -25.62
C VAL A 298 -7.19 19.21 -25.16
N ASN A 299 -7.22 19.49 -23.86
CA ASN A 299 -7.84 20.69 -23.27
C ASN A 299 -7.19 20.95 -21.90
N LEU A 300 -7.09 22.21 -21.51
CA LEU A 300 -6.62 22.64 -20.20
C LEU A 300 -7.36 23.91 -19.78
N GLY A 301 -7.48 24.12 -18.47
CA GLY A 301 -8.09 25.31 -17.88
C GLY A 301 -7.74 25.48 -16.42
#